data_AF-A0A821KHV7-F1
#
_entry.id   AF-A0A821KHV7-F1
#
_cell.length_a   1.000
_cell.length_b   1.000
_cell.length_c   1.000
_cell.angle_alpha   90.00
_cell.angle_beta   90.00
_cell.angle_gamma   90.00
#
_symmetry.space_group_name_H-M   'P 1'
#
loop_
_entity.id
_entity.type
_entity.pdbx_description
1 polymer ?
#
loop_
_entity_poly.entity_id
_entity_poly.type
_entity_poly.pdbx_seq_one_letter_code
_entity_poly.pdbx_strand_id
1 'polypeptide(L)'
;ELLTQEETLRFDMAMKMLSIVRYICDCLQKLPISVTTRLLDNFDFILLLVDFIEIKPWEKTLNDGTLMRHIEGKWQKISTEDRHIVPKIEGQVWLALYQLLLSPHCLQKYEYTDYNKNRITKLRAHLNEVILDQMPHLIQLQRFLEQLSFMEPPTIKKQLVLEQVINDFIKNSKK
;
A
#
# COMPACT_ATOMS: atom_id res chain seq x y z
N GLU A 1 -15.22 27.22 8.64
CA GLU A 1 -15.62 26.14 9.57
C GLU A 1 -16.11 24.90 8.82
N LEU A 2 -17.18 24.99 8.01
CA LEU A 2 -17.67 23.86 7.20
C LEU A 2 -16.61 23.25 6.26
N LEU A 3 -15.81 24.08 5.59
CA LEU A 3 -14.73 23.61 4.70
C LEU A 3 -13.66 22.80 5.47
N THR A 4 -13.27 23.27 6.65
CA THR A 4 -12.29 22.59 7.52
C THR A 4 -12.83 21.26 8.05
N GLN A 5 -14.13 21.20 8.36
CA GLN A 5 -14.81 19.96 8.75
C GLN A 5 -14.86 18.97 7.58
N GLU A 6 -15.15 19.44 6.37
CA GLU A 6 -15.15 18.62 5.16
C GLU A 6 -13.75 18.04 4.87
N GLU A 7 -12.69 18.85 4.95
CA GLU A 7 -11.31 18.41 4.77
C GLU A 7 -10.92 17.34 5.80
N THR A 8 -11.29 17.57 7.07
CA THR A 8 -11.03 16.62 8.16
C THR A 8 -11.73 15.28 7.89
N LEU A 9 -12.99 15.33 7.45
CA LEU A 9 -13.76 14.13 7.13
C LEU A 9 -13.16 13.38 5.93
N ARG A 10 -12.81 14.09 4.85
CA ARG A 10 -12.18 13.50 3.66
C ARG A 10 -10.85 12.83 4.02
N PHE A 11 -10.06 13.46 4.88
CA PHE A 11 -8.80 12.89 5.36
C PHE A 11 -9.03 11.60 6.16
N ASP A 12 -9.97 11.61 7.12
CA ASP A 12 -10.30 10.41 7.91
C ASP A 12 -10.84 9.26 7.03
N MET A 13 -11.69 9.58 6.04
CA MET A 13 -12.13 8.61 5.04
C MET A 13 -10.95 8.02 4.27
N ALA A 14 -10.03 8.86 3.77
CA ALA A 14 -8.86 8.41 3.04
C ALA A 14 -7.97 7.49 3.89
N MET A 15 -7.76 7.82 5.17
CA MET A 15 -6.99 6.99 6.09
C MET A 15 -7.66 5.62 6.33
N LYS A 16 -8.99 5.59 6.46
CA LYS A 16 -9.75 4.34 6.60
C LYS A 16 -9.73 3.50 5.32
N MET A 17 -9.75 4.13 4.15
CA MET A 17 -9.68 3.44 2.85
C MET A 17 -8.41 2.60 2.70
N LEU A 18 -7.28 2.98 3.31
CA LEU A 18 -6.06 2.16 3.28
C LEU A 18 -6.25 0.78 3.89
N SER A 19 -7.07 0.67 4.93
CA SER A 19 -7.39 -0.64 5.53
C SER A 19 -8.20 -1.51 4.54
N ILE A 20 -9.16 -0.89 3.84
CA ILE A 20 -9.95 -1.59 2.81
C ILE A 20 -9.06 -2.04 1.65
N VAL A 21 -8.18 -1.15 1.17
CA VAL A 21 -7.20 -1.47 0.11
C VAL A 21 -6.31 -2.63 0.52
N ARG A 22 -5.78 -2.63 1.75
CA ARG A 22 -5.03 -3.77 2.28
C ARG A 22 -5.83 -5.07 2.22
N TYR A 23 -7.11 -5.06 2.63
CA TYR A 23 -7.93 -6.27 2.62
C TYR A 23 -8.25 -6.76 1.20
N ILE A 24 -8.42 -5.82 0.25
CA ILE A 24 -8.52 -6.17 -1.17
C ILE A 24 -7.23 -6.85 -1.62
N CYS A 25 -6.05 -6.30 -1.28
CA CYS A 25 -4.76 -6.87 -1.64
C CYS A 25 -4.61 -8.32 -1.14
N ASP A 26 -4.96 -8.58 0.13
CA ASP A 26 -4.89 -9.92 0.72
C ASP A 26 -5.78 -10.95 0.00
N CYS A 27 -6.90 -10.49 -0.55
CA CYS A 27 -7.87 -11.35 -1.20
C CYS A 27 -7.69 -11.43 -2.73
N LEU A 28 -6.64 -10.82 -3.31
CA LEU A 28 -6.49 -10.72 -4.77
C LEU A 28 -6.58 -12.05 -5.50
N GLN A 29 -6.07 -13.13 -4.90
CA GLN A 29 -6.13 -14.47 -5.49
C GLN A 29 -7.56 -15.03 -5.64
N LYS A 30 -8.51 -14.50 -4.86
CA LYS A 30 -9.93 -14.89 -4.88
C LYS A 30 -10.79 -13.91 -5.68
N LEU A 31 -10.21 -12.80 -6.13
CA LEU A 31 -10.92 -11.76 -6.85
C LEU A 31 -10.71 -11.91 -8.36
N PRO A 32 -11.65 -11.39 -9.18
CA PRO A 32 -11.47 -11.31 -10.62
C PRO A 32 -10.14 -10.61 -10.99
N ILE A 33 -9.47 -11.08 -12.05
CA ILE A 33 -8.19 -10.55 -12.52
C ILE A 33 -8.28 -9.07 -12.91
N SER A 34 -9.48 -8.62 -13.31
CA SER A 34 -9.79 -7.21 -13.54
C SER A 34 -9.60 -6.31 -12.31
N VAL A 35 -9.65 -6.85 -11.09
CA VAL A 35 -9.30 -6.09 -9.87
C VAL A 35 -7.79 -5.86 -9.83
N THR A 36 -6.99 -6.91 -10.03
CA THR A 36 -5.53 -6.82 -10.09
C THR A 36 -5.07 -5.90 -11.22
N THR A 37 -5.70 -5.96 -12.41
CA THR A 37 -5.44 -5.01 -13.51
C THR A 37 -5.64 -3.57 -13.06
N ARG A 38 -6.77 -3.27 -12.42
CA ARG A 38 -7.07 -1.90 -12.00
C ARG A 38 -6.09 -1.40 -10.95
N LEU A 39 -5.77 -2.24 -9.96
CA LEU A 39 -4.82 -1.86 -8.90
C LEU A 39 -3.42 -1.59 -9.46
N LEU A 40 -2.91 -2.46 -10.34
CA LEU A 40 -1.53 -2.38 -10.81
C LEU A 40 -1.38 -1.44 -12.01
N ASP A 41 -2.23 -1.57 -13.03
CA ASP A 41 -2.01 -0.94 -14.34
C ASP A 41 -2.74 0.41 -14.44
N ASN A 42 -3.94 0.53 -13.88
CA ASN A 42 -4.76 1.75 -14.02
C ASN A 42 -4.42 2.80 -12.96
N PHE A 43 -4.20 2.36 -11.72
CA PHE A 43 -4.04 3.25 -10.56
C PHE A 43 -2.64 3.21 -9.94
N ASP A 44 -1.78 2.26 -10.35
CA ASP A 44 -0.44 2.01 -9.80
C ASP A 44 -0.39 2.11 -8.27
N PHE A 45 -1.16 1.25 -7.61
CA PHE A 45 -1.26 1.22 -6.15
C PHE A 45 0.08 0.92 -5.48
N ILE A 46 1.04 0.30 -6.18
CA ILE A 46 2.38 0.08 -5.64
C ILE A 46 3.06 1.43 -5.42
N LEU A 47 3.13 2.28 -6.45
CA LEU A 47 3.75 3.60 -6.31
C LEU A 47 2.98 4.51 -5.36
N LEU A 48 1.64 4.46 -5.39
CA LEU A 48 0.83 5.20 -4.43
C LEU A 48 1.18 4.83 -2.98
N LEU A 49 1.33 3.53 -2.67
CA LEU A 49 1.69 3.11 -1.32
C LEU A 49 3.14 3.46 -0.97
N VAL A 50 4.06 3.48 -1.95
CA VAL A 50 5.42 4.01 -1.76
C VAL A 50 5.36 5.48 -1.34
N ASP A 51 4.55 6.30 -2.02
CA ASP A 51 4.35 7.71 -1.64
C ASP A 51 3.85 7.86 -0.20
N PHE A 52 2.96 6.98 0.26
CA PHE A 52 2.45 7.03 1.62
C PHE A 52 3.52 6.70 2.67
N ILE A 53 4.45 5.80 2.38
CA ILE A 53 5.60 5.51 3.25
C ILE A 53 6.60 6.69 3.27
N GLU A 54 6.81 7.36 2.13
CA GLU A 54 7.71 8.52 2.05
C GLU A 54 7.14 9.75 2.75
N ILE A 55 5.86 10.06 2.54
CA ILE A 55 5.21 11.28 3.05
C ILE A 55 4.70 11.09 4.48
N LYS A 56 4.29 9.87 4.84
CA LYS A 56 3.63 9.54 6.13
C LYS A 56 2.48 10.50 6.47
N PRO A 57 1.40 10.55 5.66
CA PRO A 57 0.32 11.53 5.85
C PRO A 57 -0.39 11.42 7.21
N TRP A 58 -0.25 10.29 7.91
CA TRP A 58 -0.76 10.07 9.27
C TRP A 58 0.13 10.65 10.38
N GLU A 59 1.29 11.23 10.06
CA GLU A 59 2.18 11.92 11.01
C GLU A 59 2.26 13.40 10.69
N LYS A 60 2.38 14.23 11.73
CA LYS A 60 2.75 15.64 11.59
C LYS A 60 3.59 16.08 12.78
N THR A 61 4.61 16.88 12.53
CA THR A 61 5.44 17.49 13.56
C THR A 61 5.06 18.96 13.67
N LEU A 62 4.69 19.38 14.87
CA LEU A 62 4.38 20.78 15.15
C LEU A 62 5.66 21.61 15.27
N ASN A 63 5.53 22.94 15.23
CA ASN A 63 6.67 23.88 15.30
C ASN A 63 7.49 23.76 16.59
N ASP A 64 6.90 23.24 17.66
CA ASP A 64 7.55 22.97 18.95
C ASP A 64 8.28 21.62 18.99
N GLY A 65 8.30 20.86 17.88
CA GLY A 65 8.86 19.51 17.80
C GLY A 65 7.96 18.42 18.38
N THR A 66 6.71 18.74 18.74
CA THR A 66 5.73 17.74 19.17
C THR A 66 5.30 16.88 17.97
N LEU A 67 5.52 15.57 18.06
CA LEU A 67 5.00 14.60 17.10
C LEU A 67 3.52 14.32 17.38
N MET A 68 2.69 14.44 16.34
CA MET A 68 1.30 14.01 16.36
C MET A 68 1.07 12.90 15.34
N ARG A 69 0.20 11.95 15.69
CA ARG A 69 -0.25 10.89 14.77
C ARG A 69 -1.77 10.89 14.67
N HIS A 70 -2.28 10.55 13.50
CA HIS A 70 -3.71 10.34 13.29
C HIS A 70 -4.09 8.91 13.67
N ILE A 71 -4.73 8.75 14.82
CA ILE A 71 -5.10 7.46 15.40
C ILE A 71 -6.60 7.49 15.70
N GLU A 72 -7.33 6.53 15.15
CA GLU A 72 -8.77 6.33 15.39
C GLU A 72 -9.62 7.59 15.11
N GLY A 73 -9.32 8.28 14.00
CA GLY A 73 -10.05 9.47 13.57
C GLY A 73 -9.69 10.77 14.29
N LYS A 74 -8.60 10.76 15.08
CA LYS A 74 -8.17 11.94 15.84
C LYS A 74 -6.65 12.12 15.78
N TRP A 75 -6.21 13.37 15.75
CA TRP A 75 -4.80 13.72 15.93
C TRP A 75 -4.43 13.63 17.41
N GLN A 76 -3.49 12.76 17.74
CA GLN A 76 -3.04 12.49 19.11
C GLN A 76 -1.57 12.83 19.24
N LYS A 77 -1.18 13.46 20.36
CA LYS A 77 0.22 13.72 20.70
C LYS A 77 0.91 12.42 21.09
N ILE A 78 2.09 12.18 20.57
CA ILE A 78 2.89 10.99 20.86
C ILE A 78 3.97 11.33 21.87
N SER A 79 4.03 10.54 22.95
CA SER A 79 5.07 10.62 23.97
C SER A 79 6.43 10.31 23.35
N THR A 80 7.53 10.71 23.99
CA THR A 80 8.88 10.37 23.52
C THR A 80 9.14 8.86 23.54
N GLU A 81 8.54 8.16 24.51
CA GLU A 81 8.66 6.72 24.68
C GLU A 81 7.97 5.96 23.55
N ASP A 82 6.80 6.42 23.09
CA ASP A 82 6.00 5.73 22.07
C ASP A 82 6.39 6.04 20.62
N ARG A 83 7.38 6.93 20.39
CA ARG A 83 7.74 7.34 19.01
C ARG A 83 8.21 6.18 18.13
N HIS A 84 8.85 5.18 18.74
CA HIS A 84 9.35 4.01 18.05
C HIS A 84 8.25 3.03 17.63
N ILE A 85 7.05 3.11 18.23
CA ILE A 85 5.94 2.21 17.91
C ILE A 85 5.45 2.50 16.49
N VAL A 86 5.42 1.47 15.66
CA VAL A 86 4.90 1.57 14.28
C VAL A 86 3.39 1.79 14.34
N PRO A 87 2.87 2.87 13.73
CA PRO A 87 1.43 3.11 13.74
C PRO A 87 0.71 2.05 12.91
N LYS A 88 -0.45 1.59 13.38
CA LYS A 88 -1.24 0.52 12.74
C LYS A 88 -1.48 0.77 11.24
N ILE A 89 -1.70 2.03 10.86
CA ILE A 89 -1.93 2.43 9.48
C ILE A 89 -0.69 2.25 8.59
N GLU A 90 0.50 2.55 9.10
CA GLU A 90 1.77 2.26 8.41
C GLU A 90 1.96 0.75 8.25
N GLY A 91 1.60 -0.02 9.28
CA GLY A 91 1.56 -1.48 9.17
C GLY A 91 0.61 -1.99 8.07
N GLN A 92 -0.56 -1.38 7.87
CA GLN A 92 -1.46 -1.75 6.76
C GLN A 92 -0.83 -1.46 5.40
N VAL A 93 -0.13 -0.32 5.26
CA VAL A 93 0.56 0.05 4.01
C VAL A 93 1.69 -0.93 3.71
N TRP A 94 2.48 -1.30 4.71
CA TRP A 94 3.54 -2.30 4.57
C TRP A 94 3.01 -3.68 4.17
N LEU A 95 1.92 -4.13 4.78
CA LEU A 95 1.29 -5.40 4.42
C LEU A 95 0.72 -5.38 2.99
N ALA A 96 0.11 -4.28 2.58
CA ALA A 96 -0.37 -4.12 1.21
C ALA A 96 0.79 -4.14 0.20
N LEU A 97 1.88 -3.42 0.49
CA LEU A 97 3.11 -3.44 -0.32
C LEU A 97 3.71 -4.84 -0.41
N TYR A 98 3.82 -5.54 0.72
CA TYR A 98 4.29 -6.92 0.79
C TYR A 98 3.47 -7.82 -0.15
N GLN A 99 2.15 -7.73 -0.07
CA GLN A 99 1.25 -8.54 -0.88
C GLN A 99 1.37 -8.23 -2.37
N LEU A 100 1.42 -6.95 -2.75
CA LEU A 100 1.51 -6.54 -4.16
C LEU A 100 2.90 -6.83 -4.78
N LEU A 101 3.99 -6.71 -4.00
CA LEU A 101 5.35 -6.88 -4.50
C LEU A 101 5.86 -8.31 -4.45
N LEU A 102 5.33 -9.16 -3.57
CA LEU A 102 5.83 -10.54 -3.41
C LEU A 102 4.88 -11.61 -3.94
N SER A 103 3.63 -11.26 -4.24
CA SER A 103 2.71 -12.21 -4.85
C SER A 103 3.13 -12.57 -6.28
N PRO A 104 3.25 -13.87 -6.63
CA PRO A 104 3.67 -14.28 -7.98
C PRO A 104 2.79 -13.71 -9.10
N HIS A 105 1.47 -13.63 -8.88
CA HIS A 105 0.52 -13.12 -9.87
C HIS A 105 0.62 -11.59 -10.07
N CYS A 106 0.99 -10.83 -9.03
CA CYS A 106 1.25 -9.40 -9.16
C CYS A 106 2.62 -9.17 -9.81
N LEU A 107 3.64 -9.92 -9.40
CA LEU A 107 5.00 -9.86 -9.95
C LEU A 107 5.05 -10.11 -11.45
N GLN A 108 4.30 -11.10 -11.94
CA GLN A 108 4.24 -11.42 -13.37
C GLN A 108 3.52 -10.34 -14.20
N LYS A 109 2.70 -9.51 -13.55
CA LYS A 109 1.86 -8.51 -14.20
C LYS A 109 2.45 -7.12 -14.16
N TYR A 110 3.05 -6.74 -13.03
CA TYR A 110 3.53 -5.38 -12.82
C TYR A 110 4.73 -5.07 -13.71
N GLU A 111 4.62 -3.98 -14.47
CA GLU A 111 5.67 -3.49 -15.35
C GLU A 111 6.68 -2.65 -14.56
N TYR A 112 7.86 -3.22 -14.32
CA TYR A 112 8.98 -2.49 -13.71
C TYR A 112 9.66 -1.66 -14.79
N THR A 113 9.28 -0.39 -14.93
CA THR A 113 10.10 0.60 -15.65
C THR A 113 11.27 1.05 -14.77
N ASP A 114 12.29 1.69 -15.34
CA ASP A 114 13.37 2.31 -14.54
C ASP A 114 12.81 3.29 -13.50
N TYR A 115 11.78 4.06 -13.88
CA TYR A 115 11.12 4.99 -12.97
C TYR A 115 10.46 4.26 -11.79
N ASN A 116 9.62 3.26 -12.05
CA ASN A 116 8.90 2.51 -11.02
C ASN A 116 9.89 1.77 -10.12
N LYS A 117 10.88 1.08 -10.71
CA LYS A 117 11.95 0.37 -9.99
C LYS A 117 12.70 1.31 -9.05
N ASN A 118 13.13 2.48 -9.53
CA ASN A 118 13.89 3.43 -8.72
C ASN A 118 13.06 3.98 -7.56
N ARG A 119 11.74 4.14 -7.74
CA ARG A 119 10.84 4.54 -6.65
C ARG A 119 10.65 3.43 -5.63
N ILE A 120 10.32 2.22 -6.07
CA ILE A 120 10.10 1.07 -5.19
C ILE A 120 11.34 0.75 -4.35
N THR A 121 12.53 0.81 -4.95
CA THR A 121 13.79 0.49 -4.24
C THR A 121 14.17 1.49 -3.14
N LYS A 122 13.54 2.68 -3.08
CA LYS A 122 13.71 3.64 -1.95
C LYS A 122 13.11 3.12 -0.66
N LEU A 123 12.12 2.22 -0.72
CA LEU A 123 11.51 1.59 0.46
C LEU A 123 12.55 0.93 1.38
N ARG A 124 13.71 0.51 0.84
CA ARG A 124 14.82 -0.04 1.64
C ARG A 124 15.26 0.88 2.77
N ALA A 125 15.29 2.19 2.53
CA ALA A 125 15.68 3.16 3.55
C ALA A 125 14.66 3.28 4.70
N HIS A 126 13.41 2.87 4.45
CA HIS A 126 12.33 2.89 5.44
C HIS A 126 12.21 1.57 6.23
N LEU A 127 12.76 0.47 5.72
CA LEU A 127 12.83 -0.84 6.40
C LEU A 127 14.03 -0.89 7.35
N ASN A 128 14.00 -0.07 8.40
CA ASN A 128 15.01 -0.05 9.45
C ASN A 128 14.78 -1.15 10.50
N GLU A 129 15.74 -1.33 11.41
CA GLU A 129 15.69 -2.35 12.48
C GLU A 129 14.42 -2.25 13.32
N VAL A 130 13.96 -1.02 13.65
CA VAL A 130 12.73 -0.82 14.43
C VAL A 130 11.49 -1.34 13.71
N ILE A 131 11.38 -1.12 12.39
CA ILE A 131 10.29 -1.68 11.58
C ILE A 131 10.40 -3.20 11.54
N LEU A 132 11.60 -3.73 11.30
CA LEU A 132 11.82 -5.17 11.13
C LEU A 132 11.63 -5.95 12.44
N ASP A 133 11.97 -5.37 13.58
CA ASP A 133 11.73 -5.96 14.91
C ASP A 133 10.23 -6.07 15.20
N GLN A 134 9.46 -5.04 14.85
CA GLN A 134 8.01 -5.03 15.05
C GLN A 134 7.24 -5.80 13.95
N MET A 135 7.81 -5.92 12.75
CA MET A 135 7.20 -6.54 11.57
C MET A 135 8.20 -7.47 10.85
N PRO A 136 8.62 -8.59 11.48
CA PRO A 136 9.70 -9.44 10.97
C PRO A 136 9.37 -10.13 9.64
N HIS A 137 8.10 -10.24 9.27
CA HIS A 137 7.69 -10.74 7.96
C HIS A 137 8.18 -9.84 6.80
N LEU A 138 8.47 -8.56 7.05
CA LEU A 138 8.99 -7.64 6.04
C LEU A 138 10.45 -7.89 5.66
N ILE A 139 11.18 -8.78 6.35
CA ILE A 139 12.54 -9.19 5.96
C ILE A 139 12.55 -9.76 4.53
N GLN A 140 11.52 -10.50 4.15
CA GLN A 140 11.42 -11.01 2.78
C GLN A 140 11.25 -9.87 1.76
N LEU A 141 10.48 -8.83 2.11
CA LEU A 141 10.33 -7.65 1.27
C LEU A 141 11.66 -6.90 1.14
N GLN A 142 12.41 -6.73 2.23
CA GLN A 142 13.75 -6.11 2.18
C GLN A 142 14.67 -6.83 1.21
N ARG A 143 14.77 -8.17 1.31
CA ARG A 143 15.58 -9.00 0.41
C ARG A 143 15.14 -8.87 -1.05
N PHE A 144 13.83 -8.86 -1.29
CA PHE A 144 13.31 -8.65 -2.64
C PHE A 144 13.70 -7.28 -3.20
N LEU A 145 13.61 -6.21 -2.40
CA LEU A 145 13.99 -4.86 -2.82
C LEU A 145 15.50 -4.75 -3.11
N GLU A 146 16.34 -5.47 -2.35
CA GLU A 146 17.77 -5.59 -2.63
C GLU A 146 18.01 -6.26 -3.98
N GLN A 147 17.40 -7.42 -4.21
CA GLN A 147 17.49 -8.14 -5.49
C GLN A 147 17.01 -7.28 -6.66
N LEU A 148 15.85 -6.63 -6.49
CA LEU A 148 15.26 -5.74 -7.49
C LEU A 148 16.22 -4.61 -7.89
N SER A 149 17.03 -4.10 -6.95
CA SER A 149 18.00 -3.04 -7.26
C SER A 149 19.06 -3.46 -8.28
N PHE A 150 19.44 -4.74 -8.31
CA PHE A 150 20.41 -5.30 -9.25
C PHE A 150 19.78 -5.81 -10.56
N MET A 151 18.47 -6.03 -10.61
CA MET A 151 17.79 -6.57 -11.79
C MET A 151 17.56 -5.50 -12.84
N GLU A 152 17.98 -5.72 -14.09
CA GLU A 152 17.51 -4.88 -15.19
C GLU A 152 16.03 -5.14 -15.46
N PRO A 153 15.22 -4.09 -15.67
CA PRO A 153 13.79 -4.26 -15.92
C PRO A 153 13.55 -5.07 -17.20
N PRO A 154 12.87 -6.23 -17.13
CA PRO A 154 12.56 -7.01 -18.32
C PRO A 154 11.49 -6.30 -19.15
N THR A 155 11.61 -6.36 -20.48
CA THR A 155 10.57 -5.84 -21.37
C THR A 155 9.34 -6.77 -21.33
N ILE A 156 8.27 -6.34 -20.66
CA ILE A 156 7.04 -7.14 -20.59
C ILE A 156 6.26 -6.96 -21.90
N LYS A 157 6.10 -8.04 -22.68
CA LYS A 157 5.15 -8.05 -23.80
C LYS A 157 3.72 -8.11 -23.24
N LYS A 158 2.98 -7.00 -23.32
CA LYS A 158 1.56 -6.95 -22.93
C LYS A 158 0.75 -7.93 -23.78
N GLN A 159 0.27 -9.01 -23.17
CA GLN A 159 -0.63 -9.98 -23.80
C GLN A 159 -2.09 -9.62 -23.48
N LEU A 160 -2.98 -9.87 -24.45
CA LEU A 160 -4.42 -9.71 -24.23
C LEU A 160 -4.91 -10.83 -23.30
N VAL A 161 -5.51 -10.45 -22.18
CA VAL A 161 -6.14 -11.38 -21.23
C VAL A 161 -7.66 -11.26 -21.35
N LEU A 162 -8.32 -12.37 -21.70
CA LEU A 162 -9.78 -12.47 -21.68
C LEU A 162 -10.22 -13.11 -20.36
N GLU A 163 -10.91 -12.34 -19.53
CA GLU A 163 -11.52 -12.83 -18.29
C GLU A 163 -13.01 -13.11 -18.53
N GLN A 164 -13.44 -14.36 -18.32
CA GLN A 164 -14.86 -14.70 -18.31
C GLN A 164 -15.42 -14.52 -16.90
N VAL A 165 -16.24 -13.48 -16.69
CA VAL A 165 -16.91 -13.23 -15.42
C VAL A 165 -18.27 -13.95 -15.43
N ILE A 166 -18.48 -14.89 -14.52
CA ILE A 166 -19.78 -15.56 -14.36
C ILE A 166 -20.74 -14.61 -13.64
N ASN A 167 -21.74 -14.11 -14.36
CA ASN A 167 -22.82 -13.30 -13.79
C ASN A 167 -23.91 -14.20 -13.19
N ASP A 168 -23.62 -14.87 -12.08
CA ASP A 168 -24.62 -15.70 -11.39
C ASP A 168 -25.76 -14.86 -10.77
N PHE A 169 -25.61 -13.53 -10.68
CA PHE A 169 -26.64 -12.61 -10.19
C PHE A 169 -27.90 -12.54 -11.07
N ILE A 170 -27.84 -12.92 -12.34
CA ILE A 170 -29.00 -12.84 -13.26
C ILE A 170 -29.93 -14.06 -13.13
N LYS A 171 -29.49 -15.17 -12.50
CA LYS A 171 -30.32 -16.37 -12.38
C LYS A 171 -31.35 -16.33 -11.25
N ASN A 172 -31.17 -15.45 -10.26
CA ASN A 172 -32.10 -15.34 -9.13
C ASN A 172 -33.16 -14.24 -9.27
N SER A 173 -33.20 -13.48 -10.37
CA SER A 173 -34.29 -12.54 -10.67
C SER A 173 -35.39 -13.14 -11.56
N LYS A 174 -35.35 -14.45 -11.82
CA LYS A 174 -36.33 -15.20 -12.62
C LYS A 174 -36.80 -16.48 -11.93
N LYS A 175 -37.02 -16.42 -10.63
CA LYS A 175 -37.80 -17.44 -9.90
C LYS A 175 -38.83 -16.77 -9.02
#